data_AF-A0A2G5F6R2-F1
#
_entry.id   AF-A0A2G5F6R2-F1
#
_cell.length_a   1.000
_cell.length_b   1.000
_cell.length_c   1.000
_cell.angle_alpha   90.00
_cell.angle_beta   90.00
_cell.angle_gamma   90.00
#
_symmetry.space_group_name_H-M   'P 1'
#
loop_
_entity.id
_entity.type
_entity.pdbx_description
1 polymer ?
#
loop_
_entity_poly.entity_id
_entity_poly.type
_entity_poly.pdbx_seq_one_letter_code
_entity_poly.pdbx_strand_id
1 'polypeptide(L)'
;ARSAKKKKYEGISLKGALNSFREVKKYISGPLPNGPLENSSPQNSFLLESQILNHYRVTTENSNPNQIIQTLITHRDQCKSMIELKQIHALTITLGLSEDHTFVSKILSFSAISNTGNIDYSYQFFTHLSNPRIFHWNTIIRGFSKSKNPNKTISVFNSMLRNGVLPDYLTFPFLGKACARLSSLRLGLGLHSCIFKTGFEFDLYVRNSLIHMYASCGDIISAKNLFDDMPHRNSVSWNSIIDGYAKCGDMVSAREIFELMPGRDVVSWSCMIDGYVKSGDHRDALEIFERMRFSGIKANEVTMVSVLCACAHLGALEQGKTMHKYVEDNGLPMTLVLRTSLVDMYAKCGSILEAFSVFHGLCSSRSDVLLWNAIIGGLATHGYVMESLELFTEMQKTKVTPDEITYLCLLNACAHGGLVKEAWYFFNSLSIHGMTPMLEHYACMVDVLGRAGHLDDAYEFLNKMPVEPTASMLGALLSGCMNHGRVDIGEIVGKRLIELEPEHDGRYVGLSNVYAIARRWEDAKTLRKTMEKKGVKKTPGFSSVEVDGKLHKFIAHDKTHPRWTQLYSMLNVIAEEMKLDCNSKIRGHS
;
A
#
# COMPACT_ATOMS: atom_id res chain seq x y z
N ALA A 1 17.78 19.91 -55.36
CA ALA A 1 17.60 19.30 -54.02
C ALA A 1 16.62 20.06 -53.09
N ARG A 2 16.63 21.40 -53.00
CA ARG A 2 15.69 22.17 -52.13
C ARG A 2 14.25 22.32 -52.67
N SER A 3 14.04 22.26 -53.98
CA SER A 3 12.71 22.36 -54.60
C SER A 3 11.86 21.07 -54.48
N ALA A 4 12.50 19.89 -54.43
CA ALA A 4 11.80 18.61 -54.34
C ALA A 4 11.20 18.30 -52.95
N LYS A 5 11.68 18.96 -51.87
CA LYS A 5 11.06 18.86 -50.53
C LYS A 5 9.84 19.79 -50.36
N LYS A 6 9.71 20.84 -51.19
CA LYS A 6 8.62 21.82 -51.08
C LYS A 6 7.29 21.30 -51.67
N LYS A 7 7.36 20.42 -52.68
CA LYS A 7 6.18 19.82 -53.33
C LYS A 7 5.50 18.67 -52.56
N LYS A 8 5.99 18.28 -51.36
CA LYS A 8 5.35 17.22 -50.56
C LYS A 8 4.29 17.75 -49.57
N TYR A 9 4.09 19.07 -49.50
CA TYR A 9 3.29 19.73 -48.47
C TYR A 9 2.08 20.53 -48.99
N GLU A 10 1.80 20.50 -50.30
CA GLU A 10 0.59 21.08 -50.89
C GLU A 10 -0.39 19.95 -51.22
N GLY A 11 -1.17 19.52 -50.23
CA GLY A 11 -2.20 18.51 -50.49
C GLY A 11 -2.72 17.73 -49.28
N ILE A 12 -2.94 18.36 -48.12
CA ILE A 12 -3.79 17.74 -47.09
C ILE A 12 -5.20 18.30 -47.27
N SER A 13 -6.02 17.60 -48.05
CA SER A 13 -7.44 17.95 -48.24
C SER A 13 -8.22 17.80 -46.93
N LEU A 14 -9.36 18.50 -46.80
CA LEU A 14 -10.31 18.32 -45.69
C LEU A 14 -10.69 16.84 -45.46
N LYS A 15 -10.66 16.04 -46.54
CA LYS A 15 -10.88 14.59 -46.56
C LYS A 15 -9.73 13.82 -45.89
N GLY A 16 -8.49 14.29 -46.02
CA GLY A 16 -7.30 13.77 -45.32
C GLY A 16 -7.34 14.06 -43.82
N ALA A 17 -7.80 15.25 -43.41
CA ALA A 17 -8.02 15.59 -42.01
C ALA A 17 -9.14 14.75 -41.38
N LEU A 18 -10.26 14.53 -42.09
CA LEU A 18 -11.35 13.65 -41.65
C LEU A 18 -10.94 12.17 -41.56
N ASN A 19 -10.07 11.69 -42.46
CA ASN A 19 -9.52 10.33 -42.38
C ASN A 19 -8.52 10.18 -41.22
N SER A 20 -7.69 11.20 -40.99
CA SER A 20 -6.81 11.28 -39.81
C SER A 20 -7.60 11.28 -38.51
N PHE A 21 -8.76 11.95 -38.48
CA PHE A 21 -9.68 11.94 -37.35
C PHE A 21 -10.32 10.56 -37.13
N ARG A 22 -10.68 9.82 -38.20
CA ARG A 22 -11.14 8.43 -38.10
C ARG A 22 -10.05 7.49 -37.57
N GLU A 23 -8.79 7.69 -37.96
CA GLU A 23 -7.63 6.99 -37.40
C GLU A 23 -7.47 7.29 -35.90
N VAL A 24 -7.49 8.56 -35.49
CA VAL A 24 -7.48 8.96 -34.07
C VAL A 24 -8.65 8.35 -33.30
N LYS A 25 -9.84 8.27 -33.92
CA LYS A 25 -11.02 7.63 -33.33
C LYS A 25 -10.78 6.15 -33.05
N LYS A 26 -10.04 5.40 -33.88
CA LYS A 26 -9.66 4.00 -33.59
C LYS A 26 -8.86 3.86 -32.29
N TYR A 27 -8.03 4.85 -31.94
CA TYR A 27 -7.29 4.88 -30.67
C TYR A 27 -8.10 5.45 -29.49
N ILE A 28 -9.23 6.11 -29.75
CA ILE A 28 -10.14 6.67 -28.73
C ILE A 28 -11.31 5.72 -28.42
N SER A 29 -11.70 4.85 -29.35
CA SER A 29 -12.91 4.00 -29.26
C SER A 29 -12.66 2.50 -29.19
N GLY A 30 -11.48 2.03 -28.76
CA GLY A 30 -11.25 0.62 -28.49
C GLY A 30 -11.91 0.15 -27.18
N PRO A 31 -12.50 -1.06 -27.11
CA PRO A 31 -13.16 -1.53 -25.89
C PRO A 31 -12.14 -1.76 -24.79
N LEU A 32 -12.44 -1.26 -23.59
CA LEU A 32 -11.74 -1.57 -22.34
C LEU A 32 -11.84 -3.08 -22.05
N PRO A 33 -10.76 -3.82 -21.80
CA PRO A 33 -10.85 -5.13 -21.18
C PRO A 33 -11.09 -4.94 -19.68
N ASN A 34 -12.32 -5.23 -19.26
CA ASN A 34 -12.76 -5.48 -17.88
C ASN A 34 -12.40 -4.41 -16.83
N GLY A 35 -13.24 -3.38 -16.74
CA GLY A 35 -13.36 -2.40 -15.66
C GLY A 35 -14.67 -1.62 -15.83
N PRO A 36 -15.29 -1.08 -14.77
CA PRO A 36 -16.64 -0.52 -14.85
C PRO A 36 -16.70 0.67 -15.81
N LEU A 37 -17.77 0.72 -16.58
CA LEU A 37 -18.06 1.70 -17.63
C LEU A 37 -17.96 3.14 -17.10
N GLU A 38 -16.83 3.81 -17.32
CA GLU A 38 -16.80 5.27 -17.29
C GLU A 38 -17.46 5.80 -18.57
N ASN A 39 -18.63 6.42 -18.39
CA ASN A 39 -19.37 7.13 -19.43
C ASN A 39 -18.52 8.26 -20.02
N SER A 40 -17.80 8.00 -21.11
CA SER A 40 -17.28 9.07 -21.98
C SER A 40 -18.46 9.68 -22.74
N SER A 41 -18.92 10.86 -22.32
CA SER A 41 -20.06 11.53 -22.95
C SER A 41 -19.75 11.97 -24.41
N PRO A 42 -20.73 11.93 -25.33
CA PRO A 42 -20.58 12.38 -26.72
C PRO A 42 -20.17 13.86 -26.85
N GLN A 43 -20.40 14.67 -25.82
CA GLN A 43 -20.16 16.12 -25.82
C GLN A 43 -18.66 16.48 -25.80
N ASN A 44 -17.82 15.68 -25.14
CA ASN A 44 -16.37 15.92 -25.12
C ASN A 44 -15.69 15.65 -26.47
N SER A 45 -16.25 14.73 -27.26
CA SER A 45 -15.83 14.46 -28.64
C SER A 45 -16.09 15.66 -29.55
N PHE A 46 -17.30 16.26 -29.48
CA PHE A 46 -17.70 17.39 -30.31
C PHE A 46 -16.94 18.69 -29.98
N LEU A 47 -16.65 18.93 -28.69
CA LEU A 47 -15.89 20.11 -28.27
C LEU A 47 -14.43 20.04 -28.73
N LEU A 48 -13.82 18.85 -28.66
CA LEU A 48 -12.47 18.60 -29.15
C LEU A 48 -12.41 18.73 -30.69
N GLU A 49 -13.43 18.25 -31.38
CA GLU A 49 -13.58 18.32 -32.83
C GLU A 49 -13.69 19.78 -33.31
N SER A 50 -14.47 20.63 -32.63
CA SER A 50 -14.60 22.06 -32.98
C SER A 50 -13.32 22.86 -32.69
N GLN A 51 -12.62 22.56 -31.59
CA GLN A 51 -11.37 23.22 -31.20
C GLN A 51 -10.22 22.86 -32.16
N ILE A 52 -10.11 21.58 -32.56
CA ILE A 52 -9.10 21.13 -33.53
C ILE A 52 -9.39 21.66 -34.92
N LEU A 53 -10.67 21.69 -35.36
CA LEU A 53 -11.04 22.30 -36.66
C LEU A 53 -10.78 23.80 -36.70
N ASN A 54 -11.09 24.53 -35.62
CA ASN A 54 -10.79 25.96 -35.52
C ASN A 54 -9.29 26.20 -35.53
N HIS A 55 -8.50 25.39 -34.83
CA HIS A 55 -7.04 25.52 -34.83
C HIS A 55 -6.44 25.15 -36.19
N TYR A 56 -6.96 24.14 -36.89
CA TYR A 56 -6.55 23.78 -38.26
C TYR A 56 -6.86 24.92 -39.23
N ARG A 57 -8.07 25.49 -39.21
CA ARG A 57 -8.44 26.64 -40.05
C ARG A 57 -7.52 27.84 -39.83
N VAL A 58 -7.26 28.19 -38.57
CA VAL A 58 -6.37 29.30 -38.20
C VAL A 58 -4.91 29.05 -38.61
N THR A 59 -4.43 27.80 -38.53
CA THR A 59 -3.03 27.46 -38.86
C THR A 59 -2.78 27.29 -40.37
N THR A 60 -3.77 26.84 -41.14
CA THR A 60 -3.63 26.68 -42.60
C THR A 60 -3.80 27.98 -43.38
N GLU A 61 -4.51 28.97 -42.82
CA GLU A 61 -4.75 30.24 -43.53
C GLU A 61 -3.62 31.27 -43.36
N ASN A 62 -2.75 31.17 -42.34
CA ASN A 62 -1.74 32.22 -42.06
C ASN A 62 -0.38 31.78 -41.48
N SER A 63 -0.06 30.49 -41.36
CA SER A 63 1.23 30.07 -40.76
C SER A 63 2.06 29.12 -41.62
N ASN A 64 3.35 29.46 -41.72
CA ASN A 64 4.38 28.64 -42.37
C ASN A 64 4.47 27.27 -41.65
N PRO A 65 4.42 26.13 -42.36
CA PRO A 65 4.50 24.79 -41.75
C PRO A 65 5.68 24.60 -40.78
N ASN A 66 6.81 25.27 -41.03
CA ASN A 66 7.95 25.27 -40.13
C ASN A 66 7.69 25.95 -38.77
N GLN A 67 6.79 26.94 -38.74
CA GLN A 67 6.40 27.66 -37.53
C GLN A 67 5.46 26.80 -36.67
N ILE A 68 4.55 26.04 -37.30
CA ILE A 68 3.68 25.05 -36.61
C ILE A 68 4.52 23.90 -36.02
N ILE A 69 5.49 23.39 -36.79
CA ILE A 69 6.46 22.40 -36.29
C ILE A 69 7.23 22.97 -35.09
N GLN A 70 7.63 24.24 -35.14
CA GLN A 70 8.35 24.87 -34.03
C GLN A 70 7.48 25.14 -32.80
N THR A 71 6.19 25.44 -32.97
CA THR A 71 5.20 25.56 -31.89
C THR A 71 4.89 24.21 -31.24
N LEU A 72 4.75 23.15 -32.05
CA LEU A 72 4.63 21.77 -31.56
C LEU A 72 5.91 21.32 -30.84
N ILE A 73 7.07 21.78 -31.30
CA ILE A 73 8.38 21.56 -30.65
C ILE A 73 8.56 22.39 -29.36
N THR A 74 7.84 23.50 -29.17
CA THR A 74 7.91 24.29 -27.92
C THR A 74 6.87 23.85 -26.88
N HIS A 75 5.67 23.44 -27.30
CA HIS A 75 4.69 22.77 -26.43
C HIS A 75 5.11 21.32 -26.06
N ARG A 76 6.12 20.79 -26.77
CA ARG A 76 6.79 19.48 -26.63
C ARG A 76 7.29 19.10 -25.24
N ASP A 77 7.69 20.08 -24.43
CA ASP A 77 8.30 19.84 -23.12
C ASP A 77 7.38 20.20 -21.94
N GLN A 78 6.13 20.56 -22.25
CA GLN A 78 5.15 21.03 -21.26
C GLN A 78 3.84 20.24 -21.29
N CYS A 79 3.75 19.12 -22.02
CA CYS A 79 2.56 18.29 -22.01
C CYS A 79 2.33 17.76 -20.58
N LYS A 80 1.21 18.14 -19.98
CA LYS A 80 0.85 17.82 -18.58
C LYS A 80 -0.25 16.78 -18.50
N SER A 81 -1.00 16.58 -19.59
CA SER A 81 -2.17 15.70 -19.61
C SER A 81 -2.27 14.80 -20.84
N MET A 82 -2.97 13.67 -20.70
CA MET A 82 -3.30 12.79 -21.82
C MET A 82 -4.23 13.46 -22.85
N ILE A 83 -4.97 14.49 -22.47
CA ILE A 83 -5.84 15.24 -23.40
C ILE A 83 -4.98 16.02 -24.39
N GLU A 84 -4.01 16.78 -23.88
CA GLU A 84 -3.03 17.51 -24.70
C GLU A 84 -2.23 16.55 -25.58
N LEU A 85 -1.80 15.39 -25.03
CA LEU A 85 -1.08 14.39 -25.82
C LEU A 85 -1.92 13.87 -27.00
N LYS A 86 -3.20 13.55 -26.77
CA LYS A 86 -4.11 13.08 -27.81
C LYS A 86 -4.33 14.13 -28.89
N GLN A 87 -4.41 15.42 -28.52
CA GLN A 87 -4.47 16.53 -29.47
C GLN A 87 -3.20 16.62 -30.31
N ILE A 88 -2.03 16.55 -29.68
CA ILE A 88 -0.73 16.57 -30.37
C ILE A 88 -0.61 15.38 -31.32
N HIS A 89 -0.99 14.18 -30.88
CA HIS A 89 -0.97 12.99 -31.72
C HIS A 89 -1.91 13.14 -32.93
N ALA A 90 -3.13 13.64 -32.72
CA ALA A 90 -4.07 13.92 -33.81
C ALA A 90 -3.50 14.90 -34.84
N LEU A 91 -2.89 15.99 -34.38
CA LEU A 91 -2.21 16.97 -35.25
C LEU A 91 -1.01 16.36 -35.99
N THR A 92 -0.28 15.45 -35.35
CA THR A 92 0.86 14.76 -35.97
C THR A 92 0.40 13.87 -37.13
N ILE A 93 -0.74 13.18 -36.98
CA ILE A 93 -1.34 12.39 -38.06
C ILE A 93 -1.83 13.30 -39.18
N THR A 94 -2.55 14.38 -38.88
CA THR A 94 -3.08 15.29 -39.92
C THR A 94 -1.98 15.95 -40.73
N LEU A 95 -0.82 16.22 -40.12
CA LEU A 95 0.36 16.78 -40.79
C LEU A 95 1.23 15.74 -41.52
N GLY A 96 0.86 14.45 -41.47
CA GLY A 96 1.62 13.36 -42.11
C GLY A 96 2.97 13.08 -41.44
N LEU A 97 3.11 13.42 -40.16
CA LEU A 97 4.34 13.26 -39.36
C LEU A 97 4.27 12.02 -38.45
N SER A 98 3.29 11.13 -38.62
CA SER A 98 3.01 10.01 -37.72
C SER A 98 4.15 8.98 -37.61
N GLU A 99 4.97 8.86 -38.64
CA GLU A 99 6.12 7.93 -38.71
C GLU A 99 7.45 8.60 -38.33
N ASP A 100 7.45 9.89 -37.95
CA ASP A 100 8.67 10.55 -37.50
C ASP A 100 9.06 10.05 -36.10
N HIS A 101 10.27 9.46 -36.03
CA HIS A 101 10.76 8.81 -34.82
C HIS A 101 10.87 9.73 -33.60
N THR A 102 11.06 11.04 -33.80
CA THR A 102 11.16 12.01 -32.69
C THR A 102 9.81 12.16 -32.01
N PHE A 103 8.74 12.29 -32.81
CA PHE A 103 7.38 12.37 -32.29
C PHE A 103 6.93 11.06 -31.67
N VAL A 104 7.18 9.93 -32.34
CA VAL A 104 6.87 8.59 -31.82
C VAL A 104 7.53 8.37 -30.45
N SER A 105 8.84 8.63 -30.34
CA SER A 105 9.60 8.45 -29.10
C SER A 105 9.03 9.30 -27.96
N LYS A 106 8.62 10.55 -28.23
CA LYS A 106 8.08 11.43 -27.19
C LYS A 106 6.67 11.00 -26.76
N ILE A 107 5.79 10.68 -27.71
CA ILE A 107 4.44 10.16 -27.42
C ILE A 107 4.54 8.93 -26.53
N LEU A 108 5.41 7.98 -26.90
CA LEU A 108 5.64 6.79 -26.09
C LEU A 108 6.24 7.13 -24.72
N SER A 109 7.25 8.00 -24.65
CA SER A 109 7.87 8.37 -23.36
C SER A 109 6.88 9.00 -22.37
N PHE A 110 5.98 9.87 -22.85
CA PHE A 110 4.97 10.49 -21.99
C PHE A 110 3.88 9.47 -21.62
N SER A 111 3.27 8.82 -22.61
CA SER A 111 2.14 7.92 -22.37
C SER A 111 2.53 6.66 -21.58
N ALA A 112 3.72 6.10 -21.78
CA ALA A 112 4.16 4.88 -21.10
C ALA A 112 4.79 5.12 -19.72
N ILE A 113 5.46 6.25 -19.50
CA ILE A 113 6.34 6.45 -18.34
C ILE A 113 5.82 7.51 -17.36
N SER A 114 5.07 8.51 -17.83
CA SER A 114 4.53 9.58 -16.97
C SER A 114 3.50 9.04 -15.99
N ASN A 115 3.43 9.63 -14.78
CA ASN A 115 2.40 9.32 -13.79
C ASN A 115 0.98 9.64 -14.29
N THR A 116 0.85 10.62 -15.19
CA THR A 116 -0.41 10.96 -15.85
C THR A 116 -0.60 10.26 -17.20
N GLY A 117 0.32 9.37 -17.57
CA GLY A 117 0.31 8.62 -18.83
C GLY A 117 -0.70 7.47 -18.84
N ASN A 118 -0.96 6.93 -20.03
CA ASN A 118 -1.77 5.73 -20.23
C ASN A 118 -0.97 4.69 -21.04
N ILE A 119 -0.53 3.63 -20.35
CA ILE A 119 0.30 2.59 -20.95
C ILE A 119 -0.43 1.76 -22.00
N ASP A 120 -1.73 1.51 -21.83
CA ASP A 120 -2.52 0.75 -22.81
C ASP A 120 -2.70 1.55 -24.11
N TYR A 121 -2.92 2.86 -24.01
CA TYR A 121 -2.89 3.77 -25.16
C TYR A 121 -1.51 3.76 -25.85
N SER A 122 -0.43 3.82 -25.05
CA SER A 122 0.93 3.77 -25.56
C SER A 122 1.20 2.48 -26.34
N TYR A 123 0.74 1.35 -25.81
CA TYR A 123 0.88 0.04 -26.44
C TYR A 123 0.07 -0.07 -27.72
N GLN A 124 -1.18 0.41 -27.74
CA GLN A 124 -1.99 0.47 -28.96
C GLN A 124 -1.32 1.32 -30.03
N PHE A 125 -0.81 2.50 -29.67
CA PHE A 125 -0.06 3.34 -30.62
C PHE A 125 1.18 2.61 -31.15
N PHE A 126 1.94 1.98 -30.25
CA PHE A 126 3.14 1.21 -30.59
C PHE A 126 2.88 0.07 -31.58
N THR A 127 1.80 -0.71 -31.41
CA THR A 127 1.50 -1.85 -32.30
C THR A 127 1.12 -1.45 -33.72
N HIS A 128 0.79 -0.17 -33.96
CA HIS A 128 0.49 0.36 -35.29
C HIS A 128 1.71 0.95 -35.99
N LEU A 129 2.88 1.00 -35.34
CA LEU A 129 4.09 1.52 -35.96
C LEU A 129 4.64 0.54 -37.01
N SER A 130 4.97 1.06 -38.19
CA SER A 130 5.50 0.25 -39.28
C SER A 130 6.92 -0.30 -39.00
N ASN A 131 7.73 0.46 -38.26
CA ASN A 131 9.13 0.10 -37.98
C ASN A 131 9.59 0.55 -36.57
N PRO A 132 9.22 -0.18 -35.50
CA PRO A 132 9.63 0.15 -34.15
C PRO A 132 11.10 -0.15 -33.89
N ARG A 133 11.86 0.87 -33.45
CA ARG A 133 13.26 0.74 -32.99
C ARG A 133 13.33 0.17 -31.57
N ILE A 134 14.50 -0.33 -31.18
CA ILE A 134 14.79 -0.84 -29.83
C ILE A 134 14.36 0.13 -28.71
N PHE A 135 14.56 1.43 -28.89
CA PHE A 135 14.11 2.45 -27.94
C PHE A 135 12.59 2.41 -27.67
N HIS A 136 11.78 2.20 -28.71
CA HIS A 136 10.32 2.13 -28.59
C HIS A 136 9.92 0.87 -27.81
N TRP A 137 10.54 -0.28 -28.11
CA TRP A 137 10.35 -1.52 -27.36
C TRP A 137 10.72 -1.34 -25.89
N ASN A 138 11.90 -0.79 -25.60
CA ASN A 138 12.37 -0.53 -24.23
C ASN A 138 11.44 0.42 -23.48
N THR A 139 10.87 1.42 -24.16
CA THR A 139 9.91 2.36 -23.58
C THR A 139 8.62 1.64 -23.14
N ILE A 140 8.07 0.77 -23.99
CA ILE A 140 6.88 -0.02 -23.66
C ILE A 140 7.17 -1.06 -22.57
N ILE A 141 8.29 -1.78 -22.65
CA ILE A 141 8.74 -2.74 -21.63
C ILE A 141 8.87 -2.04 -20.28
N ARG A 142 9.52 -0.88 -20.24
CA ARG A 142 9.65 -0.04 -19.05
C ARG A 142 8.29 0.39 -18.50
N GLY A 143 7.38 0.84 -19.37
CA GLY A 143 6.03 1.26 -18.99
C GLY A 143 5.23 0.13 -18.35
N PHE A 144 5.16 -1.05 -18.99
CA PHE A 144 4.48 -2.20 -18.40
C PHE A 144 5.13 -2.71 -17.12
N SER A 145 6.47 -2.60 -16.98
CA SER A 145 7.17 -3.02 -15.75
C SER A 145 6.76 -2.21 -14.51
N LYS A 146 6.22 -1.00 -14.72
CA LYS A 146 5.64 -0.13 -13.69
C LYS A 146 4.12 -0.28 -13.55
N SER A 147 3.45 -0.86 -14.53
CA SER A 147 1.99 -1.01 -14.53
C SER A 147 1.51 -2.03 -13.50
N LYS A 148 0.19 -2.11 -13.26
CA LYS A 148 -0.42 -3.16 -12.41
C LYS A 148 -0.23 -4.57 -12.96
N ASN A 149 0.09 -4.74 -14.25
CA ASN A 149 0.21 -6.03 -14.91
C ASN A 149 1.65 -6.28 -15.43
N PRO A 150 2.56 -6.79 -14.58
CA PRO A 150 3.95 -7.07 -14.98
C PRO A 150 4.08 -8.22 -16.01
N ASN A 151 3.07 -9.08 -16.19
CA ASN A 151 3.12 -10.14 -17.20
C ASN A 151 3.20 -9.58 -18.63
N LYS A 152 2.54 -8.43 -18.90
CA LYS A 152 2.62 -7.78 -20.21
C LYS A 152 4.07 -7.39 -20.58
N THR A 153 4.94 -7.10 -19.60
CA THR A 153 6.37 -6.82 -19.85
C THR A 153 7.05 -8.01 -20.54
N ILE A 154 6.78 -9.24 -20.07
CA ILE A 154 7.33 -10.47 -20.65
C ILE A 154 6.74 -10.73 -22.04
N SER A 155 5.43 -10.52 -22.22
CA SER A 155 4.78 -10.68 -23.53
C SER A 155 5.33 -9.73 -24.59
N VAL A 156 5.57 -8.47 -24.24
CA VAL A 156 6.17 -7.48 -25.15
C VAL A 156 7.60 -7.87 -25.51
N PHE A 157 8.40 -8.33 -24.55
CA PHE A 157 9.74 -8.84 -24.82
C PHE A 157 9.75 -10.05 -25.75
N ASN A 158 8.84 -11.00 -25.55
CA ASN A 158 8.68 -12.12 -26.50
C ASN A 158 8.32 -11.63 -27.91
N SER A 159 7.49 -10.59 -28.03
CA SER A 159 7.16 -9.98 -29.31
C SER A 159 8.36 -9.28 -29.95
N MET A 160 9.18 -8.57 -29.16
CA MET A 160 10.44 -7.96 -29.59
C MET A 160 11.37 -9.01 -30.23
N LEU A 161 11.57 -10.14 -29.56
CA LEU A 161 12.39 -11.25 -30.07
C LEU A 161 11.81 -11.88 -31.34
N ARG A 162 10.48 -12.08 -31.40
CA ARG A 162 9.79 -12.61 -32.60
C ARG A 162 9.90 -11.68 -33.82
N ASN A 163 10.03 -10.38 -33.59
CA ASN A 163 10.28 -9.39 -34.64
C ASN A 163 11.78 -9.26 -35.00
N GLY A 164 12.64 -10.13 -34.46
CA GLY A 164 14.08 -10.13 -34.75
C GLY A 164 14.85 -8.96 -34.13
N VAL A 165 14.25 -8.24 -33.17
CA VAL A 165 14.91 -7.13 -32.49
C VAL A 165 15.70 -7.68 -31.29
N LEU A 166 17.01 -7.48 -31.31
CA LEU A 166 17.89 -7.92 -30.23
C LEU A 166 17.76 -7.01 -29.00
N PRO A 167 17.70 -7.58 -27.78
CA PRO A 167 17.70 -6.80 -26.55
C PRO A 167 19.07 -6.21 -26.23
N ASP A 168 19.06 -5.14 -25.45
CA ASP A 168 20.25 -4.44 -24.95
C ASP A 168 20.26 -4.41 -23.41
N TYR A 169 21.33 -3.85 -22.84
CA TYR A 169 21.50 -3.66 -21.39
C TYR A 169 20.38 -2.81 -20.75
N LEU A 170 19.64 -2.01 -21.52
CA LEU A 170 18.49 -1.23 -21.03
C LEU A 170 17.20 -2.05 -20.99
N THR A 171 17.13 -3.19 -21.71
CA THR A 171 15.96 -4.06 -21.77
C THR A 171 15.82 -4.89 -20.49
N PHE A 172 16.89 -5.58 -20.10
CA PHE A 172 16.87 -6.61 -19.06
C PHE A 172 16.46 -6.13 -17.66
N PRO A 173 16.85 -4.94 -17.18
CA PRO A 173 16.50 -4.50 -15.83
C PRO A 173 14.99 -4.37 -15.58
N PHE A 174 14.23 -4.00 -16.61
CA PHE A 174 12.78 -3.94 -16.53
C PHE A 174 12.13 -5.33 -16.54
N LEU A 175 12.76 -6.31 -17.22
CA LEU A 175 12.34 -7.71 -17.17
C LEU A 175 12.66 -8.34 -15.82
N GLY A 176 13.84 -8.05 -15.24
CA GLY A 176 14.22 -8.49 -13.91
C GLY A 176 13.26 -7.94 -12.85
N LYS A 177 12.89 -6.65 -12.96
CA LYS A 177 11.84 -6.05 -12.14
C LYS A 177 10.48 -6.75 -12.29
N ALA A 178 10.09 -7.11 -13.52
CA ALA A 178 8.84 -7.84 -13.73
C ALA A 178 8.87 -9.24 -13.11
N CYS A 179 9.98 -9.98 -13.26
CA CYS A 179 10.16 -11.30 -12.66
C CYS A 179 10.13 -11.23 -11.12
N ALA A 180 10.79 -10.22 -10.54
CA ALA A 180 10.78 -9.94 -9.11
C ALA A 180 9.35 -9.70 -8.58
N ARG A 181 8.57 -8.87 -9.28
CA ARG A 181 7.17 -8.56 -8.91
C ARG A 181 6.22 -9.74 -9.06
N LEU A 182 6.56 -10.68 -9.94
CA LEU A 182 5.81 -11.92 -10.14
C LEU A 182 6.27 -13.04 -9.20
N SER A 183 7.33 -12.81 -8.41
CA SER A 183 8.01 -13.83 -7.59
C SER A 183 8.28 -15.13 -8.38
N SER A 184 8.59 -15.01 -9.67
CA SER A 184 8.72 -16.15 -10.57
C SER A 184 10.19 -16.47 -10.86
N LEU A 185 10.77 -17.33 -10.03
CA LEU A 185 12.16 -17.79 -10.21
C LEU A 185 12.38 -18.43 -11.60
N ARG A 186 11.39 -19.17 -12.12
CA ARG A 186 11.44 -19.77 -13.45
C ARG A 186 11.65 -18.73 -14.56
N LEU A 187 10.89 -17.63 -14.53
CA LEU A 187 11.06 -16.54 -15.50
C LEU A 187 12.41 -15.85 -15.30
N GLY A 188 12.82 -15.67 -14.04
CA GLY A 188 14.13 -15.13 -13.67
C GLY A 188 15.31 -15.93 -14.24
N LEU A 189 15.27 -17.26 -14.14
CA LEU A 189 16.29 -18.16 -14.69
C LEU A 189 16.34 -18.11 -16.23
N GLY A 190 15.18 -18.04 -16.87
CA GLY A 190 15.09 -17.84 -18.32
C GLY A 190 15.68 -16.51 -18.77
N LEU A 191 15.40 -15.44 -18.02
CA LEU A 191 15.97 -14.11 -18.24
C LEU A 191 17.49 -14.11 -18.08
N HIS A 192 18.01 -14.70 -16.99
CA HIS A 192 19.44 -14.80 -16.75
C HIS A 192 20.16 -15.58 -17.87
N SER A 193 19.56 -16.68 -18.33
CA SER A 193 20.07 -17.44 -19.48
C SER A 193 20.11 -16.60 -20.76
N CYS A 194 19.11 -15.73 -20.98
CA CYS A 194 19.10 -14.81 -22.11
C CYS A 194 20.21 -13.77 -22.01
N ILE A 195 20.38 -13.17 -20.82
CA ILE A 195 21.43 -12.18 -20.54
C ILE A 195 22.82 -12.74 -20.87
N PHE A 196 23.11 -13.95 -20.41
CA PHE A 196 24.35 -14.66 -20.69
C PHE A 196 24.55 -14.89 -22.19
N LYS A 197 23.52 -15.40 -22.90
CA LYS A 197 23.60 -15.62 -24.36
C LYS A 197 23.82 -14.34 -25.16
N THR A 198 23.39 -13.20 -24.64
CA THR A 198 23.56 -11.89 -25.28
C THR A 198 24.84 -11.16 -24.85
N GLY A 199 25.61 -11.70 -23.91
CA GLY A 199 26.89 -11.13 -23.46
C GLY A 199 26.76 -9.93 -22.52
N PHE A 200 25.66 -9.82 -21.77
CA PHE A 200 25.42 -8.73 -20.82
C PHE A 200 25.55 -9.16 -19.35
N GLU A 201 26.08 -10.35 -19.05
CA GLU A 201 26.16 -10.89 -17.68
C GLU A 201 27.10 -10.12 -16.73
N PHE A 202 28.03 -9.34 -17.30
CA PHE A 202 28.95 -8.48 -16.55
C PHE A 202 28.54 -7.00 -16.58
N ASP A 203 27.45 -6.64 -17.26
CA ASP A 203 26.95 -5.26 -17.21
C ASP A 203 26.44 -4.95 -15.79
N LEU A 204 26.92 -3.85 -15.22
CA LEU A 204 26.64 -3.48 -13.82
C LEU A 204 25.15 -3.25 -13.55
N TYR A 205 24.43 -2.65 -14.52
CA TYR A 205 23.00 -2.36 -14.36
C TYR A 205 22.15 -3.62 -14.50
N VAL A 206 22.50 -4.50 -15.44
CA VAL A 206 21.88 -5.82 -15.60
C VAL A 206 22.13 -6.70 -14.38
N ARG A 207 23.37 -6.74 -13.88
CA ARG A 207 23.75 -7.55 -12.72
C ARG A 207 23.05 -7.09 -11.43
N ASN A 208 22.99 -5.79 -11.18
CA ASN A 208 22.21 -5.23 -10.06
C ASN A 208 20.73 -5.63 -10.16
N SER A 209 20.15 -5.64 -11.37
CA SER A 209 18.78 -6.12 -11.55
C SER A 209 18.63 -7.62 -11.31
N LEU A 210 19.62 -8.44 -11.62
CA LEU A 210 19.59 -9.88 -11.34
C LEU A 210 19.67 -10.15 -9.83
N ILE A 211 20.53 -9.45 -9.09
CA ILE A 211 20.63 -9.54 -7.63
C ILE A 211 19.26 -9.27 -6.99
N HIS A 212 18.64 -8.13 -7.33
CA HIS A 212 17.30 -7.79 -6.84
C HIS A 212 16.24 -8.84 -7.24
N MET A 213 16.31 -9.37 -8.47
CA MET A 213 15.37 -10.36 -8.97
C MET A 213 15.45 -11.67 -8.19
N TYR A 214 16.65 -12.24 -8.04
CA TYR A 214 16.87 -13.49 -7.31
C TYR A 214 16.43 -13.35 -5.84
N ALA A 215 16.83 -12.28 -5.17
CA ALA A 215 16.43 -12.02 -3.79
C ALA A 215 14.90 -11.88 -3.64
N SER A 216 14.24 -11.15 -4.54
CA SER A 216 12.78 -11.01 -4.52
C SER A 216 12.03 -12.31 -4.84
N CYS A 217 12.69 -13.29 -5.46
CA CYS A 217 12.18 -14.64 -5.69
C CYS A 217 12.53 -15.61 -4.55
N GLY A 218 13.16 -15.14 -3.47
CA GLY A 218 13.55 -15.93 -2.31
C GLY A 218 14.86 -16.72 -2.47
N ASP A 219 15.56 -16.58 -3.60
CA ASP A 219 16.86 -17.22 -3.83
C ASP A 219 18.00 -16.26 -3.50
N ILE A 220 18.18 -16.03 -2.19
CA ILE A 220 19.21 -15.13 -1.68
C ILE A 220 20.63 -15.64 -1.96
N ILE A 221 20.81 -16.96 -2.11
CA ILE A 221 22.11 -17.59 -2.37
C ILE A 221 22.59 -17.19 -3.77
N SER A 222 21.76 -17.33 -4.80
CA SER A 222 22.11 -16.89 -6.15
C SER A 222 22.35 -15.37 -6.22
N ALA A 223 21.56 -14.58 -5.49
CA ALA A 223 21.77 -13.14 -5.39
C ALA A 223 23.13 -12.79 -4.76
N LYS A 224 23.53 -13.49 -3.69
CA LYS A 224 24.81 -13.31 -3.02
C LYS A 224 25.98 -13.74 -3.90
N ASN A 225 25.88 -14.87 -4.60
CA ASN A 225 26.90 -15.31 -5.54
C ASN A 225 27.14 -14.27 -6.64
N LEU A 226 26.06 -13.75 -7.24
CA LEU A 226 26.17 -12.68 -8.24
C LEU A 226 26.84 -11.41 -7.70
N PHE A 227 26.55 -11.06 -6.44
CA PHE A 227 27.14 -9.93 -5.74
C PHE A 227 28.63 -10.15 -5.42
N ASP A 228 29.01 -11.36 -5.02
CA ASP A 228 30.39 -11.74 -4.69
C ASP A 228 31.28 -11.78 -5.93
N ASP A 229 30.72 -12.21 -7.06
CA ASP A 229 31.42 -12.26 -8.36
C ASP A 229 31.60 -10.88 -9.02
N MET A 230 31.14 -9.78 -8.39
CA MET A 230 31.30 -8.42 -8.92
C MET A 230 32.71 -7.89 -8.67
N PRO A 231 33.49 -7.55 -9.71
CA PRO A 231 34.80 -6.93 -9.53
C PRO A 231 34.69 -5.50 -8.96
N HIS A 232 33.64 -4.78 -9.35
CA HIS A 232 33.34 -3.43 -8.89
C HIS A 232 31.87 -3.34 -8.46
N ARG A 233 31.64 -2.85 -7.25
CA ARG A 233 30.31 -2.68 -6.63
C ARG A 233 30.02 -1.20 -6.43
N ASN A 234 28.83 -0.76 -6.79
CA ASN A 234 28.35 0.58 -6.47
C ASN A 234 27.30 0.52 -5.36
N SER A 235 26.82 1.67 -4.90
CA SER A 235 25.80 1.72 -3.84
C SER A 235 24.55 0.93 -4.19
N VAL A 236 24.15 0.89 -5.47
CA VAL A 236 23.00 0.08 -5.93
C VAL A 236 23.25 -1.42 -5.74
N SER A 237 24.45 -1.92 -6.00
CA SER A 237 24.80 -3.33 -5.76
C SER A 237 24.67 -3.69 -4.28
N TRP A 238 25.23 -2.87 -3.39
CA TRP A 238 25.17 -3.04 -1.94
C TRP A 238 23.73 -2.96 -1.42
N ASN A 239 22.99 -1.93 -1.84
CA ASN A 239 21.61 -1.73 -1.41
C ASN A 239 20.69 -2.87 -1.87
N SER A 240 20.94 -3.43 -3.06
CA SER A 240 20.14 -4.56 -3.59
C SER A 240 20.31 -5.84 -2.78
N ILE A 241 21.52 -6.14 -2.31
CA ILE A 241 21.77 -7.34 -1.50
C ILE A 241 21.31 -7.14 -0.05
N ILE A 242 21.43 -5.93 0.52
CA ILE A 242 20.92 -5.59 1.86
C ILE A 242 19.39 -5.72 1.89
N ASP A 243 18.71 -5.08 0.94
CA ASP A 243 17.25 -5.21 0.75
C ASP A 243 16.84 -6.67 0.51
N GLY A 244 17.66 -7.42 -0.21
CA GLY A 244 17.46 -8.85 -0.44
C GLY A 244 17.43 -9.68 0.85
N TYR A 245 18.47 -9.57 1.68
CA TYR A 245 18.53 -10.26 2.97
C TYR A 245 17.38 -9.83 3.90
N ALA A 246 17.08 -8.53 3.97
CA ALA A 246 15.97 -8.01 4.77
C ALA A 246 14.62 -8.59 4.34
N LYS A 247 14.34 -8.68 3.03
CA LYS A 247 13.12 -9.30 2.49
C LYS A 247 13.03 -10.80 2.76
N CYS A 248 14.17 -11.48 2.87
CA CYS A 248 14.24 -12.88 3.27
C CYS A 248 14.14 -13.09 4.78
N GLY A 249 14.00 -12.02 5.57
CA GLY A 249 13.92 -12.08 7.04
C GLY A 249 15.27 -12.31 7.73
N ASP A 250 16.39 -12.28 7.00
CA ASP A 250 17.73 -12.44 7.56
C ASP A 250 18.37 -11.06 7.83
N MET A 251 17.87 -10.40 8.88
CA MET A 251 18.38 -9.08 9.29
C MET A 251 19.82 -9.13 9.82
N VAL A 252 20.31 -10.30 10.24
CA VAL A 252 21.69 -10.47 10.70
C VAL A 252 22.64 -10.31 9.52
N SER A 253 22.44 -11.09 8.45
CA SER A 253 23.24 -10.97 7.23
C SER A 253 23.07 -9.60 6.57
N ALA A 254 21.86 -9.02 6.58
CA ALA A 254 21.63 -7.67 6.07
C ALA A 254 22.51 -6.64 6.80
N ARG A 255 22.60 -6.74 8.14
CA ARG A 255 23.44 -5.87 8.97
C ARG A 255 24.92 -6.08 8.70
N GLU A 256 25.37 -7.33 8.57
CA GLU A 256 26.78 -7.62 8.24
C GLU A 256 27.19 -6.98 6.92
N ILE A 257 26.38 -7.14 5.87
CA ILE A 257 26.64 -6.52 4.56
C ILE A 257 26.59 -5.00 4.63
N PHE A 258 25.65 -4.44 5.39
CA PHE A 258 25.58 -3.00 5.63
C PHE A 258 26.83 -2.48 6.34
N GLU A 259 27.38 -3.22 7.30
CA GLU A 259 28.59 -2.79 8.00
C GLU A 259 29.85 -2.83 7.12
N LEU A 260 29.89 -3.76 6.16
CA LEU A 260 30.97 -3.87 5.16
C LEU A 260 30.90 -2.81 4.05
N MET A 261 29.78 -2.09 3.92
CA MET A 261 29.60 -1.10 2.86
C MET A 261 30.56 0.08 3.03
N PRO A 262 31.45 0.39 2.04
CA PRO A 262 32.48 1.42 2.20
C PRO A 262 31.93 2.84 2.41
N GLY A 263 30.79 3.15 1.79
CA GLY A 263 30.10 4.43 1.92
C GLY A 263 28.60 4.21 1.90
N ARG A 264 27.92 4.61 2.98
CA ARG A 264 26.47 4.42 3.18
C ARG A 264 25.75 5.69 2.71
N ASP A 265 24.76 5.54 1.86
CA ASP A 265 23.88 6.61 1.39
C ASP A 265 22.49 6.53 2.05
N VAL A 266 21.64 7.53 1.82
CA VAL A 266 20.27 7.57 2.36
C VAL A 266 19.47 6.29 2.04
N VAL A 267 19.73 5.65 0.91
CA VAL A 267 19.03 4.42 0.50
C VAL A 267 19.49 3.24 1.36
N SER A 268 20.79 3.09 1.59
CA SER A 268 21.31 2.03 2.48
C SER A 268 20.73 2.09 3.90
N TRP A 269 20.61 3.30 4.46
CA TRP A 269 20.01 3.51 5.78
C TRP A 269 18.50 3.23 5.76
N SER A 270 17.77 3.73 4.76
CA SER A 270 16.34 3.46 4.61
C SER A 270 16.04 1.96 4.49
N CYS A 271 16.87 1.21 3.75
CA CYS A 271 16.72 -0.25 3.62
C CYS A 271 16.86 -0.96 4.98
N MET A 272 17.85 -0.58 5.79
CA MET A 272 18.02 -1.17 7.13
C MET A 272 16.85 -0.84 8.06
N ILE A 273 16.41 0.43 8.09
CA ILE A 273 15.30 0.87 8.94
C ILE A 273 14.01 0.15 8.52
N ASP A 274 13.69 0.11 7.23
CA ASP A 274 12.53 -0.58 6.70
C ASP A 274 12.58 -2.11 6.96
N GLY A 275 13.77 -2.72 6.83
CA GLY A 275 13.99 -4.12 7.15
C GLY A 275 13.69 -4.46 8.61
N TYR A 276 14.18 -3.66 9.56
CA TYR A 276 13.88 -3.83 10.98
C TYR A 276 12.39 -3.61 11.29
N VAL A 277 11.75 -2.61 10.68
CA VAL A 277 10.31 -2.37 10.84
C VAL A 277 9.49 -3.57 10.37
N LYS A 278 9.82 -4.14 9.21
CA LYS A 278 9.13 -5.31 8.65
C LYS A 278 9.38 -6.59 9.46
N SER A 279 10.51 -6.68 10.15
CA SER A 279 10.85 -7.81 11.03
C SER A 279 10.21 -7.70 12.42
N GLY A 280 9.57 -6.56 12.74
CA GLY A 280 8.97 -6.29 14.06
C GLY A 280 9.92 -5.69 15.09
N ASP A 281 11.20 -5.50 14.72
CA ASP A 281 12.26 -4.96 15.57
C ASP A 281 12.26 -3.43 15.57
N HIS A 282 11.14 -2.83 15.99
CA HIS A 282 10.90 -1.39 15.88
C HIS A 282 11.90 -0.54 16.69
N ARG A 283 12.49 -1.07 17.76
CA ARG A 283 13.52 -0.36 18.55
C ARG A 283 14.83 -0.25 17.78
N ASP A 284 15.29 -1.34 17.17
CA ASP A 284 16.48 -1.35 16.32
C ASP A 284 16.31 -0.42 15.11
N ALA A 285 15.10 -0.34 14.54
CA ALA A 285 14.80 0.62 13.48
C ALA A 285 15.06 2.07 13.91
N LEU A 286 14.64 2.46 15.13
CA LEU A 286 14.89 3.80 15.67
C LEU A 286 16.39 4.00 16.02
N GLU A 287 17.08 2.97 16.50
CA GLU A 287 18.53 3.04 16.75
C GLU A 287 19.32 3.29 15.45
N ILE A 288 18.98 2.57 14.38
CA ILE A 288 19.60 2.77 13.06
C ILE A 288 19.32 4.18 12.53
N PHE A 289 18.12 4.72 12.75
CA PHE A 289 17.81 6.10 12.39
C PHE A 289 18.64 7.11 13.16
N GLU A 290 18.85 6.93 14.45
CA GLU A 290 19.75 7.81 15.22
C GLU A 290 21.20 7.69 14.72
N ARG A 291 21.69 6.48 14.43
CA ARG A 291 23.03 6.28 13.81
C ARG A 291 23.16 6.99 12.46
N MET A 292 22.12 6.98 11.63
CA MET A 292 22.05 7.71 10.37
C MET A 292 22.20 9.22 10.60
N ARG A 293 21.48 9.77 11.59
CA ARG A 293 21.56 11.19 11.97
C ARG A 293 22.94 11.58 12.48
N PHE A 294 23.55 10.77 13.35
CA PHE A 294 24.91 10.99 13.85
C PHE A 294 25.97 10.93 12.74
N SER A 295 25.70 10.15 11.67
CA SER A 295 26.56 10.09 10.48
C SER A 295 26.38 11.31 9.55
N GLY A 296 25.54 12.27 9.92
CA GLY A 296 25.27 13.49 9.13
C GLY A 296 24.40 13.28 7.89
N ILE A 297 23.82 12.09 7.71
CA ILE A 297 22.99 11.77 6.55
C ILE A 297 21.55 12.15 6.87
N LYS A 298 20.95 13.00 6.03
CA LYS A 298 19.56 13.43 6.19
C LYS A 298 18.60 12.37 5.68
N ALA A 299 17.55 12.12 6.46
CA ALA A 299 16.47 11.22 6.09
C ALA A 299 15.63 11.81 4.96
N ASN A 300 15.11 10.94 4.10
CA ASN A 300 14.14 11.31 3.07
C ASN A 300 12.73 10.84 3.47
N GLU A 301 11.74 11.13 2.62
CA GLU A 301 10.35 10.72 2.81
C GLU A 301 10.22 9.23 3.13
N VAL A 302 10.91 8.36 2.37
CA VAL A 302 10.87 6.90 2.56
C VAL A 302 11.42 6.51 3.92
N THR A 303 12.54 7.10 4.35
CA THR A 303 13.09 6.89 5.69
C THR A 303 12.08 7.25 6.77
N MET A 304 11.47 8.44 6.66
CA MET A 304 10.56 8.95 7.69
C MET A 304 9.26 8.15 7.79
N VAL A 305 8.74 7.63 6.68
CA VAL A 305 7.59 6.71 6.69
C VAL A 305 7.88 5.47 7.53
N SER A 306 9.04 4.84 7.36
CA SER A 306 9.43 3.66 8.14
C SER A 306 9.68 4.01 9.62
N VAL A 307 10.31 5.15 9.90
CA VAL A 307 10.56 5.61 11.29
C VAL A 307 9.24 5.90 12.02
N LEU A 308 8.30 6.60 11.38
CA LEU A 308 6.98 6.89 11.94
C LEU A 308 6.19 5.60 12.19
N CYS A 309 6.30 4.62 11.29
CA CYS A 309 5.73 3.29 11.48
C CYS A 309 6.31 2.59 12.72
N ALA A 310 7.63 2.68 12.95
CA ALA A 310 8.26 2.15 14.17
C ALA A 310 7.71 2.84 15.43
N CYS A 311 7.58 4.17 15.43
CA CYS A 311 6.98 4.92 16.54
C CYS A 311 5.54 4.48 16.82
N ALA A 312 4.74 4.29 15.75
CA ALA A 312 3.35 3.88 15.84
C ALA A 312 3.19 2.52 16.52
N HIS A 313 4.01 1.53 16.14
CA HIS A 313 3.97 0.19 16.73
C HIS A 313 4.51 0.14 18.17
N LEU A 314 5.41 1.06 18.54
CA LEU A 314 5.91 1.19 19.90
C LEU A 314 4.99 2.01 20.81
N GLY A 315 3.98 2.70 20.27
CA GLY A 315 3.20 3.70 21.01
C GLY A 315 4.05 4.88 21.51
N ALA A 316 5.14 5.18 20.80
CA ALA A 316 6.18 6.12 21.21
C ALA A 316 5.82 7.56 20.80
N LEU A 317 4.81 8.14 21.48
CA LEU A 317 4.22 9.43 21.11
C LEU A 317 5.24 10.58 21.06
N GLU A 318 6.11 10.69 22.06
CA GLU A 318 7.07 11.79 22.15
C GLU A 318 8.17 11.70 21.08
N GLN A 319 8.64 10.47 20.77
CA GLN A 319 9.47 10.24 19.61
C GLN A 319 8.71 10.60 18.33
N GLY A 320 7.46 10.16 18.19
CA GLY A 320 6.60 10.50 17.05
C GLY A 320 6.47 12.00 16.80
N LYS A 321 6.23 12.80 17.84
CA LYS A 321 6.21 14.27 17.78
C LYS A 321 7.57 14.83 17.37
N THR A 322 8.66 14.28 17.90
CA THR A 322 10.03 14.67 17.51
C THR A 322 10.29 14.38 16.03
N MET A 323 9.80 13.25 15.50
CA MET A 323 9.93 12.89 14.08
C MET A 323 9.05 13.74 13.18
N HIS A 324 7.86 14.12 13.62
CA HIS A 324 7.01 15.07 12.90
C HIS A 324 7.70 16.45 12.80
N LYS A 325 8.26 16.94 13.91
CA LYS A 325 9.05 18.17 13.89
C LYS A 325 10.29 18.06 12.98
N TYR A 326 10.97 16.91 12.97
CA TYR A 326 12.10 16.67 12.05
C TYR A 326 11.69 16.81 10.58
N VAL A 327 10.51 16.30 10.21
CA VAL A 327 9.94 16.43 8.85
C VAL A 327 9.79 17.90 8.47
N GLU A 328 9.26 18.72 9.37
CA GLU A 328 9.06 20.17 9.18
C GLU A 328 10.40 20.92 9.12
N ASP A 329 11.28 20.71 10.10
CA ASP A 329 12.57 21.38 10.24
C ASP A 329 13.52 21.09 9.06
N ASN A 330 13.40 19.92 8.43
CA ASN A 330 14.19 19.56 7.25
C ASN A 330 13.48 19.88 5.92
N GLY A 331 12.29 20.49 5.95
CA GLY A 331 11.54 20.88 4.76
C GLY A 331 11.16 19.70 3.87
N LEU A 332 10.91 18.53 4.47
CA LEU A 332 10.47 17.37 3.70
C LEU A 332 9.05 17.63 3.15
N PRO A 333 8.80 17.38 1.86
CA PRO A 333 7.47 17.59 1.30
C PRO A 333 6.43 16.76 2.04
N MET A 334 5.36 17.39 2.53
CA MET A 334 4.23 16.72 3.16
C MET A 334 3.36 16.04 2.09
N THR A 335 3.91 14.98 1.49
CA THR A 335 3.22 14.12 0.53
C THR A 335 2.06 13.39 1.22
N LEU A 336 1.19 12.80 0.40
CA LEU A 336 0.07 12.01 0.90
C LEU A 336 0.53 10.79 1.70
N VAL A 337 1.63 10.15 1.27
CA VAL A 337 2.21 8.99 1.96
C VAL A 337 2.73 9.38 3.35
N LEU A 338 3.53 10.45 3.43
CA LEU A 338 4.08 10.91 4.70
C LEU A 338 2.99 11.38 5.66
N ARG A 339 1.96 12.08 5.15
CA ARG A 339 0.79 12.48 5.92
C ARG A 339 0.02 11.29 6.47
N THR A 340 -0.20 10.27 5.66
CA THR A 340 -0.88 9.03 6.08
C THR A 340 -0.09 8.34 7.20
N SER A 341 1.24 8.26 7.09
CA SER A 341 2.09 7.74 8.17
C SER A 341 2.01 8.56 9.45
N LEU A 342 1.91 9.89 9.37
CA LEU A 342 1.74 10.74 10.56
C LEU A 342 0.38 10.53 11.22
N VAL A 343 -0.70 10.45 10.44
CA VAL A 343 -2.05 10.14 10.96
C VAL A 343 -2.06 8.78 11.64
N ASP A 344 -1.52 7.74 11.00
CA ASP A 344 -1.42 6.39 11.58
C ASP A 344 -0.58 6.39 12.87
N MET A 345 0.55 7.10 12.88
CA MET A 345 1.42 7.22 14.04
C MET A 345 0.70 7.90 15.20
N TYR A 346 0.10 9.07 14.99
CA TYR A 346 -0.60 9.78 16.06
C TYR A 346 -1.81 8.99 16.56
N ALA A 347 -2.59 8.39 15.66
CA ALA A 347 -3.72 7.56 16.05
C ALA A 347 -3.26 6.37 16.90
N LYS A 348 -2.29 5.57 16.46
CA LYS A 348 -1.80 4.41 17.23
C LYS A 348 -1.10 4.80 18.54
N CYS A 349 -0.55 6.01 18.63
CA CYS A 349 0.04 6.52 19.86
C CYS A 349 -0.99 7.12 20.84
N GLY A 350 -2.29 7.08 20.54
CA GLY A 350 -3.34 7.59 21.43
C GLY A 350 -3.69 9.07 21.24
N SER A 351 -3.03 9.77 20.31
CA SER A 351 -3.13 11.22 20.10
C SER A 351 -4.08 11.52 18.93
N ILE A 352 -5.35 11.11 19.08
CA ILE A 352 -6.34 11.17 18.00
C ILE A 352 -6.64 12.61 17.53
N LEU A 353 -6.55 13.60 18.41
CA LEU A 353 -6.77 15.01 18.07
C LEU A 353 -5.69 15.54 17.12
N GLU A 354 -4.42 15.21 17.38
CA GLU A 354 -3.31 15.53 16.49
C GLU A 354 -3.43 14.78 15.16
N ALA A 355 -3.84 13.51 15.18
CA ALA A 355 -4.12 12.76 13.96
C ALA A 355 -5.18 13.46 13.10
N PHE A 356 -6.26 13.92 13.72
CA PHE A 356 -7.34 14.66 13.07
C PHE A 356 -6.87 16.03 12.54
N SER A 357 -6.01 16.73 13.29
CA SER A 357 -5.39 17.99 12.84
C SER A 357 -4.52 17.79 11.59
N VAL A 358 -3.68 16.76 11.58
CA VAL A 358 -2.83 16.40 10.43
C VAL A 358 -3.67 16.00 9.21
N PHE A 359 -4.78 15.29 9.43
CA PHE A 359 -5.74 14.92 8.39
C PHE A 359 -6.36 16.15 7.71
N HIS A 360 -6.92 17.09 8.49
CA HIS A 360 -7.56 18.29 7.95
C HIS A 360 -6.60 19.35 7.41
N GLY A 361 -5.31 19.24 7.69
CA GLY A 361 -4.28 20.07 7.07
C GLY A 361 -4.11 19.87 5.56
N LEU A 362 -4.91 18.99 4.91
CA LEU A 362 -4.92 18.74 3.47
C LEU A 362 -6.21 19.28 2.82
N CYS A 363 -6.11 19.78 1.57
CA CYS A 363 -7.29 20.05 0.76
C CYS A 363 -7.96 18.73 0.32
N SER A 364 -9.28 18.60 0.55
CA SER A 364 -10.05 17.36 0.33
C SER A 364 -9.94 16.77 -1.09
N SER A 365 -9.61 17.59 -2.10
CA SER A 365 -9.44 17.18 -3.51
C SER A 365 -8.17 16.36 -3.82
N ARG A 366 -7.27 16.17 -2.86
CA ARG A 366 -5.99 15.45 -3.04
C ARG A 366 -5.80 14.26 -2.08
N SER A 367 -6.87 13.76 -1.48
CA SER A 367 -6.83 12.60 -0.58
C SER A 367 -6.94 11.28 -1.35
N ASP A 368 -6.39 10.21 -0.78
CA ASP A 368 -6.58 8.84 -1.25
C ASP A 368 -7.26 7.99 -0.17
N VAL A 369 -7.70 6.80 -0.56
CA VAL A 369 -8.38 5.85 0.32
C VAL A 369 -7.56 5.51 1.58
N LEU A 370 -6.23 5.49 1.48
CA LEU A 370 -5.33 5.14 2.57
C LEU A 370 -5.38 6.17 3.71
N LEU A 371 -5.36 7.47 3.38
CA LEU A 371 -5.46 8.53 4.37
C LEU A 371 -6.80 8.49 5.13
N TRP A 372 -7.91 8.26 4.40
CA TRP A 372 -9.25 8.12 5.01
C TRP A 372 -9.32 6.89 5.92
N ASN A 373 -8.80 5.75 5.47
CA ASN A 373 -8.79 4.52 6.25
C ASN A 373 -7.98 4.69 7.56
N ALA A 374 -6.85 5.40 7.50
CA ALA A 374 -6.03 5.66 8.69
C ALA A 374 -6.80 6.46 9.76
N ILE A 375 -7.50 7.53 9.38
CA ILE A 375 -8.25 8.35 10.35
C ILE A 375 -9.56 7.69 10.81
N ILE A 376 -10.31 7.05 9.90
CA ILE A 376 -11.57 6.36 10.23
C ILE A 376 -11.26 5.19 11.19
N GLY A 377 -10.26 4.36 10.87
CA GLY A 377 -9.81 3.29 11.76
C GLY A 377 -9.24 3.81 13.08
N GLY A 378 -8.50 4.92 13.05
CA GLY A 378 -8.01 5.60 14.24
C GLY A 378 -9.16 6.03 15.18
N LEU A 379 -10.18 6.70 14.66
CA LEU A 379 -11.34 7.12 15.46
C LEU A 379 -12.11 5.92 16.02
N ALA A 380 -12.32 4.89 15.20
CA ALA A 380 -12.99 3.65 15.59
C ALA A 380 -12.33 2.97 16.80
N THR A 381 -11.00 2.81 16.76
CA THR A 381 -10.22 2.18 17.85
C THR A 381 -10.24 2.98 19.15
N HIS A 382 -10.45 4.29 19.06
CA HIS A 382 -10.53 5.19 20.22
C HIS A 382 -11.97 5.40 20.71
N GLY A 383 -12.96 4.73 20.10
CA GLY A 383 -14.36 4.80 20.51
C GLY A 383 -15.12 6.04 19.99
N TYR A 384 -14.53 6.84 19.09
CA TYR A 384 -15.20 7.95 18.41
C TYR A 384 -16.03 7.42 17.23
N VAL A 385 -17.03 6.62 17.56
CA VAL A 385 -17.81 5.84 16.59
C VAL A 385 -18.60 6.76 15.66
N MET A 386 -19.23 7.81 16.18
CA MET A 386 -20.04 8.72 15.37
C MET A 386 -19.17 9.51 14.39
N GLU A 387 -18.05 10.04 14.86
CA GLU A 387 -17.07 10.77 14.05
C GLU A 387 -16.48 9.88 12.94
N SER A 388 -16.24 8.60 13.24
CA SER A 388 -15.82 7.61 12.24
C SER A 388 -16.86 7.42 11.13
N LEU A 389 -18.16 7.37 11.45
CA LEU A 389 -19.24 7.23 10.48
C LEU A 389 -19.48 8.52 9.68
N GLU A 390 -19.32 9.68 10.33
CA GLU A 390 -19.39 10.99 9.68
C GLU A 390 -18.27 11.17 8.65
N LEU A 391 -17.03 10.80 8.98
CA LEU A 391 -15.92 10.85 8.03
C LEU A 391 -16.12 9.91 6.83
N PHE A 392 -16.72 8.74 7.02
CA PHE A 392 -17.08 7.88 5.89
C PHE A 392 -18.11 8.55 4.96
N THR A 393 -19.09 9.25 5.53
CA THR A 393 -20.05 10.02 4.73
C THR A 393 -19.34 11.16 3.98
N GLU A 394 -18.35 11.81 4.59
CA GLU A 394 -17.53 12.84 3.93
C GLU A 394 -16.65 12.26 2.81
N MET A 395 -16.04 11.11 3.03
CA MET A 395 -15.27 10.36 2.03
C MET A 395 -16.11 10.07 0.78
N GLN A 396 -17.36 9.64 0.96
CA GLN A 396 -18.29 9.41 -0.15
C GLN A 396 -18.64 10.71 -0.89
N LYS A 397 -18.87 11.81 -0.16
CA LYS A 397 -19.16 13.13 -0.76
C LYS A 397 -17.98 13.67 -1.57
N THR A 398 -16.75 13.36 -1.17
CA THR A 398 -15.53 13.73 -1.89
C THR A 398 -15.20 12.81 -3.07
N LYS A 399 -16.07 11.81 -3.36
CA LYS A 399 -15.94 10.83 -4.45
C LYS A 399 -14.71 9.94 -4.33
N VAL A 400 -14.15 9.79 -3.13
CA VAL A 400 -13.15 8.75 -2.87
C VAL A 400 -13.89 7.43 -2.73
N THR A 401 -13.52 6.43 -3.52
CA THR A 401 -14.17 5.12 -3.51
C THR A 401 -13.72 4.32 -2.29
N PRO A 402 -14.63 3.90 -1.39
CA PRO A 402 -14.31 3.00 -0.30
C PRO A 402 -13.76 1.66 -0.80
N ASP A 403 -12.81 1.09 -0.06
CA ASP A 403 -12.25 -0.23 -0.31
C ASP A 403 -12.59 -1.19 0.84
N GLU A 404 -12.15 -2.44 0.74
CA GLU A 404 -12.35 -3.46 1.77
C GLU A 404 -11.86 -2.99 3.14
N ILE A 405 -10.74 -2.27 3.20
CA ILE A 405 -10.17 -1.76 4.44
C ILE A 405 -11.07 -0.66 5.04
N THR A 406 -11.70 0.18 4.22
CA THR A 406 -12.68 1.18 4.71
C THR A 406 -13.81 0.49 5.47
N TYR A 407 -14.40 -0.56 4.89
CA TYR A 407 -15.49 -1.31 5.53
C TYR A 407 -15.03 -2.05 6.78
N LEU A 408 -13.79 -2.57 6.80
CA LEU A 408 -13.21 -3.13 8.01
C LEU A 408 -13.13 -2.09 9.15
N CYS A 409 -12.69 -0.87 8.86
CA CYS A 409 -12.65 0.22 9.84
C CYS A 409 -14.05 0.55 10.39
N LEU A 410 -15.08 0.55 9.53
CA LEU A 410 -16.48 0.79 9.93
C LEU A 410 -17.04 -0.35 10.79
N LEU A 411 -16.77 -1.61 10.44
CA LEU A 411 -17.18 -2.75 11.27
C LEU A 411 -16.50 -2.71 12.63
N ASN A 412 -15.23 -2.30 12.70
CA ASN A 412 -14.54 -2.08 13.97
C ASN A 412 -15.21 -0.96 14.78
N ALA A 413 -15.59 0.15 14.15
CA ALA A 413 -16.35 1.22 14.82
C ALA A 413 -17.69 0.69 15.38
N CYS A 414 -18.42 -0.11 14.61
CA CYS A 414 -19.63 -0.76 15.07
C CYS A 414 -19.39 -1.72 16.24
N ALA A 415 -18.24 -2.42 16.28
CA ALA A 415 -17.89 -3.33 17.37
C ALA A 415 -17.66 -2.58 18.68
N HIS A 416 -17.02 -1.41 18.62
CA HIS A 416 -16.82 -0.54 19.77
C HIS A 416 -18.10 0.20 20.18
N GLY A 417 -18.99 0.50 19.24
CA GLY A 417 -20.28 1.17 19.50
C GLY A 417 -21.46 0.25 19.82
N GLY A 418 -21.30 -1.08 19.70
CA GLY A 418 -22.41 -2.03 19.82
C GLY A 418 -23.49 -1.88 18.73
N LEU A 419 -23.13 -1.33 17.58
CA LEU A 419 -24.04 -0.97 16.48
C LEU A 419 -24.30 -2.18 15.56
N VAL A 420 -25.09 -3.15 16.03
CA VAL A 420 -25.32 -4.43 15.33
C VAL A 420 -26.00 -4.24 13.97
N LYS A 421 -26.96 -3.32 13.86
CA LYS A 421 -27.71 -3.11 12.60
C LYS A 421 -26.83 -2.51 11.52
N GLU A 422 -26.03 -1.53 11.89
CA GLU A 422 -25.06 -0.85 11.06
C GLU A 422 -23.95 -1.81 10.63
N ALA A 423 -23.48 -2.68 11.52
CA ALA A 423 -22.51 -3.71 11.18
C ALA A 423 -23.02 -4.63 10.06
N TRP A 424 -24.25 -5.14 10.17
CA TRP A 424 -24.87 -5.94 9.10
C TRP A 424 -25.04 -5.15 7.80
N TYR A 425 -25.40 -3.87 7.88
CA TYR A 425 -25.49 -3.00 6.70
C TYR A 425 -24.14 -2.89 5.98
N PHE A 426 -23.06 -2.59 6.71
CA PHE A 426 -21.72 -2.46 6.13
C PHE A 426 -21.17 -3.78 5.62
N PHE A 427 -21.37 -4.88 6.34
CA PHE A 427 -20.94 -6.21 5.92
C PHE A 427 -21.61 -6.64 4.60
N ASN A 428 -22.93 -6.43 4.48
CA ASN A 428 -23.66 -6.74 3.25
C ASN A 428 -23.29 -5.80 2.09
N SER A 429 -22.89 -4.56 2.39
CA SER A 429 -22.47 -3.57 1.39
C SER A 429 -21.20 -3.95 0.66
N LEU A 430 -20.30 -4.75 1.25
CA LEU A 430 -19.10 -5.28 0.58
C LEU A 430 -19.48 -6.01 -0.72
N SER A 431 -20.38 -6.99 -0.61
CA SER A 431 -20.85 -7.80 -1.74
C SER A 431 -21.61 -6.96 -2.77
N ILE A 432 -22.41 -5.98 -2.32
CA ILE A 432 -23.16 -5.07 -3.22
C ILE A 432 -22.21 -4.25 -4.09
N HIS A 433 -21.07 -3.84 -3.55
CA HIS A 433 -20.04 -3.09 -4.28
C HIS A 433 -19.01 -3.98 -5.00
N GLY A 434 -19.24 -5.29 -5.06
CA GLY A 434 -18.37 -6.23 -5.78
C GLY A 434 -17.05 -6.55 -5.07
N MET A 435 -16.95 -6.25 -3.77
CA MET A 435 -15.82 -6.62 -2.93
C MET A 435 -16.05 -7.99 -2.27
N THR A 436 -14.97 -8.69 -1.95
CA THR A 436 -15.04 -9.98 -1.26
C THR A 436 -14.69 -9.80 0.22
N PRO A 437 -15.54 -10.22 1.17
CA PRO A 437 -15.21 -10.15 2.59
C PRO A 437 -13.95 -10.95 2.93
N MET A 438 -12.94 -10.26 3.47
CA MET A 438 -11.74 -10.87 4.05
C MET A 438 -12.01 -11.44 5.46
N LEU A 439 -11.08 -12.27 5.95
CA LEU A 439 -11.16 -12.93 7.27
C LEU A 439 -11.42 -11.95 8.42
N GLU A 440 -10.83 -10.77 8.36
CA GLU A 440 -10.92 -9.71 9.35
C GLU A 440 -12.36 -9.15 9.45
N HIS A 441 -13.11 -9.10 8.35
CA HIS A 441 -14.51 -8.65 8.37
C HIS A 441 -15.39 -9.62 9.14
N TYR A 442 -15.20 -10.92 8.93
CA TYR A 442 -15.89 -11.95 9.71
C TYR A 442 -15.53 -11.84 11.19
N ALA A 443 -14.27 -11.55 11.52
CA ALA A 443 -13.83 -11.39 12.90
C ALA A 443 -14.50 -10.20 13.58
N CYS A 444 -14.57 -9.05 12.90
CA CYS A 444 -15.30 -7.88 13.41
C CYS A 444 -16.80 -8.18 13.59
N MET A 445 -17.44 -8.92 12.66
CA MET A 445 -18.85 -9.29 12.83
C MET A 445 -19.08 -10.17 14.07
N VAL A 446 -18.23 -11.17 14.30
CA VAL A 446 -18.29 -12.01 15.51
C VAL A 446 -18.08 -11.16 16.77
N ASP A 447 -17.14 -10.20 16.74
CA ASP A 447 -16.89 -9.30 17.86
C ASP A 447 -18.08 -8.36 18.15
N VAL A 448 -18.68 -7.76 17.11
CA VAL A 448 -19.90 -6.93 17.25
C VAL A 448 -21.03 -7.72 17.91
N LEU A 449 -21.36 -8.89 17.37
CA LEU A 449 -22.45 -9.73 17.87
C LEU A 449 -22.15 -10.25 19.28
N GLY A 450 -20.90 -10.66 19.51
CA GLY A 450 -20.39 -11.12 20.80
C GLY A 450 -20.53 -10.07 21.90
N ARG A 451 -20.06 -8.84 21.63
CA ARG A 451 -20.14 -7.72 22.59
C ARG A 451 -21.58 -7.28 22.83
N ALA A 452 -22.41 -7.24 21.79
CA ALA A 452 -23.81 -6.84 21.90
C ALA A 452 -24.72 -7.89 22.55
N GLY A 453 -24.22 -9.12 22.80
CA GLY A 453 -24.98 -10.19 23.45
C GLY A 453 -25.81 -11.06 22.50
N HIS A 454 -25.68 -10.84 21.19
CA HIS A 454 -26.30 -11.64 20.13
C HIS A 454 -25.53 -12.95 19.91
N LEU A 455 -25.41 -13.78 20.96
CA LEU A 455 -24.48 -14.91 20.98
C LEU A 455 -24.93 -16.10 20.12
N ASP A 456 -26.24 -16.33 20.00
CA ASP A 456 -26.79 -17.34 19.10
C ASP A 456 -26.51 -16.97 17.63
N ASP A 457 -26.79 -15.72 17.25
CA ASP A 457 -26.49 -15.18 15.92
C ASP A 457 -24.99 -15.23 15.62
N ALA A 458 -24.14 -14.89 16.60
CA ALA A 458 -22.68 -14.93 16.47
C ALA A 458 -22.17 -16.35 16.23
N TYR A 459 -22.70 -17.34 16.97
CA TYR A 459 -22.32 -18.73 16.82
C TYR A 459 -22.81 -19.32 15.49
N GLU A 460 -24.04 -19.00 15.08
CA GLU A 460 -24.58 -19.40 13.79
C GLU A 460 -23.77 -18.81 12.63
N PHE A 461 -23.44 -17.51 12.71
CA PHE A 461 -22.62 -16.83 11.72
C PHE A 461 -21.23 -17.47 11.59
N LEU A 462 -20.58 -17.76 12.72
CA LEU A 462 -19.28 -18.41 12.77
C LEU A 462 -19.29 -19.81 12.13
N ASN A 463 -20.40 -20.55 12.23
CA ASN A 463 -20.55 -21.88 11.61
C ASN A 463 -20.89 -21.81 10.11
N LYS A 464 -21.47 -20.71 9.64
CA LYS A 464 -21.91 -20.54 8.23
C LYS A 464 -20.87 -19.88 7.32
N MET A 465 -19.84 -19.29 7.89
CA MET A 465 -18.84 -18.57 7.09
C MET A 465 -18.03 -19.54 6.20
N PRO A 466 -17.53 -19.09 5.05
CA PRO A 466 -16.85 -19.95 4.06
C PRO A 466 -15.41 -20.31 4.45
N VAL A 467 -14.95 -19.89 5.63
CA VAL A 467 -13.58 -20.01 6.13
C VAL A 467 -13.57 -20.63 7.52
N GLU A 468 -12.50 -21.33 7.87
CA GLU A 468 -12.37 -21.91 9.21
C GLU A 468 -12.20 -20.80 10.28
N PRO A 469 -12.87 -20.91 11.45
CA PRO A 469 -12.74 -19.93 12.52
C PRO A 469 -11.32 -19.83 13.07
N THR A 470 -10.80 -18.61 13.16
CA THR A 470 -9.52 -18.34 13.82
C THR A 470 -9.65 -18.36 15.34
N ALA A 471 -8.52 -18.55 16.02
CA ALA A 471 -8.47 -18.44 17.48
C ALA A 471 -8.81 -17.02 18.00
N SER A 472 -8.66 -15.99 17.16
CA SER A 472 -9.09 -14.62 17.49
C SER A 472 -10.62 -14.52 17.51
N MET A 473 -11.30 -14.99 16.46
CA MET A 473 -12.77 -15.01 16.36
C MET A 473 -13.43 -15.78 17.50
N LEU A 474 -12.93 -17.00 17.75
CA LEU A 474 -13.42 -17.82 18.85
C LEU A 474 -13.13 -17.16 20.20
N GLY A 475 -12.00 -16.46 20.33
CA GLY A 475 -11.67 -15.67 21.52
C GLY A 475 -12.66 -14.53 21.77
N ALA A 476 -13.02 -13.78 20.72
CA ALA A 476 -14.02 -12.72 20.79
C ALA A 476 -15.40 -13.26 21.21
N LEU A 477 -15.84 -14.37 20.61
CA LEU A 477 -17.10 -15.02 20.99
C LEU A 477 -17.08 -15.56 22.43
N LEU A 478 -15.98 -16.18 22.86
CA LEU A 478 -15.80 -16.63 24.24
C LEU A 478 -15.87 -15.45 25.23
N SER A 479 -15.27 -14.31 24.86
CA SER A 479 -15.36 -13.08 25.65
C SER A 479 -16.80 -12.56 25.75
N GLY A 480 -17.55 -12.55 24.65
CA GLY A 480 -18.98 -12.26 24.65
C GLY A 480 -19.77 -13.20 25.57
N CYS A 481 -19.50 -14.50 25.50
CA CYS A 481 -20.13 -15.51 26.36
C CYS A 481 -19.83 -15.29 27.85
N MET A 482 -18.59 -14.92 28.20
CA MET A 482 -18.23 -14.55 29.57
C MET A 482 -19.02 -13.33 30.04
N ASN A 483 -19.04 -12.26 29.23
CA ASN A 483 -19.68 -11.00 29.59
C ASN A 483 -21.20 -11.13 29.78
N HIS A 484 -21.85 -11.98 28.98
CA HIS A 484 -23.31 -12.19 29.00
C HIS A 484 -23.74 -13.47 29.73
N GLY A 485 -22.80 -14.22 30.32
CA GLY A 485 -23.09 -15.41 31.11
C GLY A 485 -23.64 -16.61 30.32
N ARG A 486 -23.38 -16.72 29.02
CA ARG A 486 -23.80 -17.87 28.18
C ARG A 486 -22.80 -19.00 28.22
N VAL A 487 -23.09 -19.99 29.06
CA VAL A 487 -22.18 -21.10 29.40
C VAL A 487 -22.16 -22.18 28.31
N ASP A 488 -23.29 -22.41 27.66
CA ASP A 488 -23.51 -23.39 26.59
C ASP A 488 -22.56 -23.19 25.41
N ILE A 489 -22.62 -22.01 24.79
CA ILE A 489 -21.76 -21.63 23.66
C ILE A 489 -20.32 -21.44 24.14
N GLY A 490 -20.13 -20.79 25.30
CA GLY A 490 -18.80 -20.55 25.88
C GLY A 490 -18.01 -21.84 26.13
N GLU A 491 -18.67 -22.92 26.55
CA GLU A 491 -18.03 -24.23 26.75
C GLU A 491 -17.58 -24.87 25.43
N ILE A 492 -18.41 -24.81 24.38
CA ILE A 492 -18.08 -25.36 23.06
C ILE A 492 -16.89 -24.59 22.45
N VAL A 493 -16.99 -23.26 22.42
CA VAL A 493 -15.98 -22.37 21.86
C VAL A 493 -14.67 -22.47 22.63
N GLY A 494 -14.73 -22.50 23.96
CA GLY A 494 -13.55 -22.61 24.81
C GLY A 494 -12.80 -23.93 24.63
N LYS A 495 -13.50 -25.06 24.47
CA LYS A 495 -12.86 -26.36 24.17
C LYS A 495 -12.20 -26.33 22.80
N ARG A 496 -12.87 -25.79 21.78
CA ARG A 496 -12.31 -25.66 20.43
C ARG A 496 -11.05 -24.79 20.41
N LEU A 497 -11.00 -23.71 21.18
CA LEU A 497 -9.81 -22.87 21.34
C LEU A 497 -8.62 -23.63 21.92
N ILE A 498 -8.86 -24.48 22.92
CA ILE A 498 -7.81 -25.31 23.53
C ILE A 498 -7.29 -26.37 22.56
N GLU A 499 -8.14 -26.89 21.68
CA GLU A 499 -7.72 -27.79 20.60
C GLU A 499 -6.82 -27.08 19.57
N LEU A 500 -7.15 -25.84 19.21
CA LEU A 500 -6.39 -25.05 18.24
C LEU A 500 -5.05 -24.56 18.81
N GLU A 501 -5.03 -24.10 20.05
CA GLU A 501 -3.85 -23.54 20.71
C GLU A 501 -3.62 -24.20 22.08
N PRO A 502 -3.19 -25.48 22.10
CA PRO A 502 -3.10 -26.27 23.33
C PRO A 502 -2.03 -25.76 24.31
N GLU A 503 -1.06 -24.98 23.83
CA GLU A 503 0.02 -24.40 24.63
C GLU A 503 -0.31 -22.99 25.16
N HIS A 504 -1.40 -22.38 24.71
CA HIS A 504 -1.76 -21.01 25.10
C HIS A 504 -2.59 -21.00 26.40
N ASP A 505 -1.99 -20.48 27.47
CA ASP A 505 -2.57 -20.36 28.81
C ASP A 505 -3.91 -19.60 28.86
N GLY A 506 -4.02 -18.49 28.13
CA GLY A 506 -5.22 -17.65 28.03
C GLY A 506 -6.49 -18.41 27.65
N ARG A 507 -6.39 -19.47 26.84
CA ARG A 507 -7.56 -20.27 26.40
C ARG A 507 -8.14 -21.09 27.56
N TYR A 508 -7.27 -21.73 28.35
CA TYR A 508 -7.67 -22.44 29.56
C TYR A 508 -8.20 -21.48 30.62
N VAL A 509 -7.55 -20.31 30.78
CA VAL A 509 -8.00 -19.28 31.72
C VAL A 509 -9.39 -18.76 31.36
N GLY A 510 -9.64 -18.47 30.08
CA GLY A 510 -10.93 -17.98 29.59
C GLY A 510 -12.06 -18.96 29.86
N LEU A 511 -11.90 -20.23 29.47
CA LEU A 511 -12.93 -21.26 29.73
C LEU A 511 -13.09 -21.54 31.24
N SER A 512 -12.01 -21.48 32.03
CA SER A 512 -12.10 -21.58 33.49
C SER A 512 -12.92 -20.45 34.09
N ASN A 513 -12.85 -19.25 33.52
CA ASN A 513 -13.64 -18.10 33.95
C ASN A 513 -15.12 -18.26 33.58
N VAL A 514 -15.44 -18.81 32.39
CA VAL A 514 -16.82 -19.15 32.01
C VAL A 514 -17.45 -20.08 33.06
N TYR A 515 -16.75 -21.15 33.45
CA TYR A 515 -17.24 -22.07 34.49
C TYR A 515 -17.37 -21.39 35.86
N ALA A 516 -16.44 -20.50 36.23
CA ALA A 516 -16.52 -19.76 37.48
C ALA A 516 -17.74 -18.82 37.53
N ILE A 517 -18.04 -18.09 36.44
CA ILE A 517 -19.24 -17.23 36.32
C ILE A 517 -20.51 -18.07 36.46
N ALA A 518 -20.52 -19.27 35.90
CA ALA A 518 -21.60 -20.26 36.03
C ALA A 518 -21.69 -20.93 37.41
N ARG A 519 -20.81 -20.59 38.36
CA ARG A 519 -20.64 -21.24 39.67
C ARG A 519 -20.29 -22.75 39.58
N ARG A 520 -19.77 -23.21 38.45
CA ARG A 520 -19.26 -24.58 38.21
C ARG A 520 -17.80 -24.68 38.66
N TRP A 521 -17.56 -24.51 39.96
CA TRP A 521 -16.20 -24.41 40.53
C TRP A 521 -15.33 -25.66 40.32
N GLU A 522 -15.92 -26.85 40.32
CA GLU A 522 -15.19 -28.10 40.11
C GLU A 522 -14.68 -28.24 38.67
N ASP A 523 -15.47 -27.81 37.68
CA ASP A 523 -15.05 -27.80 36.27
C ASP A 523 -13.92 -26.80 36.05
N ALA A 524 -14.03 -25.60 36.63
CA ALA A 524 -12.97 -24.59 36.61
C ALA A 524 -11.66 -25.12 37.22
N LYS A 525 -11.73 -25.77 38.39
CA LYS A 525 -10.57 -26.37 39.07
C LYS A 525 -9.97 -27.52 38.27
N THR A 526 -10.80 -28.36 37.66
CA THR A 526 -10.36 -29.48 36.82
C THR A 526 -9.61 -28.96 35.59
N LEU A 527 -10.12 -27.91 34.94
CA LEU A 527 -9.47 -27.31 33.78
C LEU A 527 -8.10 -26.70 34.12
N ARG A 528 -7.98 -26.04 35.28
CA ARG A 528 -6.69 -25.51 35.78
C ARG A 528 -5.67 -26.62 36.02
N LYS A 529 -6.08 -27.74 36.62
CA LYS A 529 -5.22 -28.92 36.79
C LYS A 529 -4.79 -29.49 35.44
N THR A 530 -5.66 -29.51 34.45
CA THR A 530 -5.31 -29.98 33.09
C THR A 530 -4.29 -29.07 32.42
N MET A 531 -4.43 -27.75 32.57
CA MET A 531 -3.45 -26.76 32.09
C MET A 531 -2.07 -27.00 32.70
N GLU A 532 -1.99 -27.19 34.03
CA GLU A 532 -0.74 -27.48 34.75
C GLU A 532 -0.12 -28.82 34.33
N LYS A 533 -0.93 -29.88 34.20
CA LYS A 533 -0.48 -31.20 33.74
C LYS A 533 0.12 -31.18 32.34
N LYS A 534 -0.37 -30.28 31.48
CA LYS A 534 0.17 -30.06 30.12
C LYS A 534 1.41 -29.15 30.11
N GLY A 535 1.89 -28.69 31.25
CA GLY A 535 3.06 -27.81 31.36
C GLY A 535 2.78 -26.36 30.97
N VAL A 536 1.52 -25.99 30.74
CA VAL A 536 1.13 -24.63 30.35
C VAL A 536 1.12 -23.75 31.59
N LYS A 537 2.04 -22.78 31.64
CA LYS A 537 2.15 -21.82 32.75
C LYS A 537 1.40 -20.55 32.43
N LYS A 538 0.68 -20.03 33.43
CA LYS A 538 0.05 -18.72 33.34
C LYS A 538 1.13 -17.64 33.22
N THR A 539 1.13 -16.93 32.11
CA THR A 539 1.92 -15.71 31.89
C THR A 539 1.10 -14.51 32.38
N PRO A 540 1.63 -13.68 33.29
CA PRO A 540 0.95 -12.45 33.68
C PRO A 540 0.90 -11.49 32.50
N GLY A 541 -0.29 -10.99 32.17
CA GLY A 541 -0.43 -9.84 31.28
C GLY A 541 0.24 -8.61 31.89
N PHE A 542 0.85 -7.79 31.05
CA PHE A 542 1.47 -6.54 31.46
C PHE A 542 1.09 -5.41 30.50
N SER A 543 1.06 -4.19 31.03
CA SER A 543 1.06 -2.96 30.23
C SER A 543 2.42 -2.30 30.39
N SER A 544 2.80 -1.43 29.46
CA SER A 544 4.02 -0.64 29.60
C SER A 544 3.83 0.78 29.11
N VAL A 545 4.48 1.74 29.78
CA VAL A 545 4.50 3.14 29.37
C VAL A 545 5.94 3.65 29.35
N GLU A 546 6.23 4.56 28.44
CA GLU A 546 7.52 5.26 28.43
C GLU A 546 7.40 6.59 29.19
N VAL A 547 8.27 6.80 30.17
CA VAL A 547 8.39 8.06 30.92
C VAL A 547 9.85 8.46 30.92
N ASP A 548 10.15 9.68 30.46
CA ASP A 548 11.51 10.23 30.39
C ASP A 548 12.51 9.30 29.69
N GLY A 549 12.09 8.64 28.60
CA GLY A 549 12.94 7.72 27.84
C GLY A 549 13.12 6.33 28.44
N LYS A 550 12.47 6.02 29.57
CA LYS A 550 12.53 4.70 30.22
C LYS A 550 11.19 3.97 30.12
N LEU A 551 11.24 2.69 29.73
CA LEU A 551 10.04 1.85 29.70
C LEU A 551 9.73 1.31 31.11
N HIS A 552 8.55 1.62 31.62
CA HIS A 552 8.01 1.10 32.86
C HIS A 552 6.96 0.02 32.53
N LYS A 553 7.19 -1.21 33.00
CA LYS A 553 6.21 -2.31 32.88
C LYS A 553 5.35 -2.38 34.14
N PHE A 554 4.06 -2.64 33.95
CA PHE A 554 3.08 -2.79 35.02
C PHE A 554 2.38 -4.13 34.86
N ILE A 555 2.46 -4.96 35.89
CA ILE A 555 1.68 -6.19 36.00
C ILE A 555 0.57 -5.94 37.01
N ALA A 556 -0.63 -6.50 36.79
CA ALA A 556 -1.72 -6.37 37.76
C ALA A 556 -1.28 -6.88 39.15
N HIS A 557 -1.54 -6.09 40.20
CA HIS A 557 -1.10 -6.34 41.57
C HIS A 557 0.42 -6.23 41.82
N ASP A 558 1.19 -5.77 40.84
CA ASP A 558 2.61 -5.47 41.02
C ASP A 558 2.80 -4.24 41.89
N LYS A 559 3.76 -4.34 42.84
CA LYS A 559 4.17 -3.29 43.77
C LYS A 559 5.68 -3.01 43.71
N THR A 560 6.36 -3.55 42.70
CA THR A 560 7.81 -3.38 42.53
C THR A 560 8.18 -1.96 42.08
N HIS A 561 7.24 -1.21 41.50
CA HIS A 561 7.48 0.17 41.08
C HIS A 561 7.69 1.09 42.30
N PRO A 562 8.74 1.94 42.34
CA PRO A 562 9.03 2.80 43.50
C PRO A 562 7.88 3.75 43.90
N ARG A 563 7.04 4.12 42.93
CA ARG A 563 5.85 4.99 43.12
C ARG A 563 4.52 4.23 43.16
N TRP A 564 4.51 2.93 43.42
CA TRP A 564 3.29 2.12 43.31
C TRP A 564 2.13 2.66 44.15
N THR A 565 2.37 3.15 45.38
CA THR A 565 1.33 3.72 46.24
C THR A 565 0.60 4.90 45.58
N GLN A 566 1.33 5.79 44.92
CA GLN A 566 0.76 6.94 44.22
C GLN A 566 -0.01 6.49 42.97
N LEU A 567 0.51 5.52 42.24
CA LEU A 567 -0.14 4.95 41.05
C LEU A 567 -1.47 4.27 41.42
N TYR A 568 -1.51 3.46 42.47
CA TYR A 568 -2.76 2.83 42.93
C TYR A 568 -3.74 3.85 43.52
N SER A 569 -3.27 4.90 44.17
CA SER A 569 -4.13 6.01 44.59
C SER A 569 -4.80 6.68 43.39
N MET A 570 -4.04 6.98 42.33
CA MET A 570 -4.58 7.57 41.11
C MET A 570 -5.52 6.61 40.39
N LEU A 571 -5.17 5.32 40.32
CA LEU A 571 -6.02 4.29 39.72
C LEU A 571 -7.39 4.21 40.42
N ASN A 572 -7.40 4.34 41.75
CA ASN A 572 -8.66 4.38 42.50
C ASN A 572 -9.48 5.64 42.18
N VAL A 573 -8.84 6.81 42.04
CA VAL A 573 -9.53 8.04 41.63
C VAL A 573 -10.19 7.87 40.26
N ILE A 574 -9.43 7.37 39.28
CA ILE A 574 -9.94 7.11 37.92
C ILE A 574 -11.08 6.08 37.96
N ALA A 575 -10.93 5.01 38.73
CA ALA A 575 -11.97 3.99 38.85
C ALA A 575 -13.27 4.53 39.46
N GLU A 576 -13.19 5.47 40.40
CA GLU A 576 -14.37 6.16 40.94
C GLU A 576 -15.00 7.12 39.93
N GLU A 577 -14.20 7.90 39.20
CA GLU A 577 -14.71 8.78 38.12
C GLU A 577 -15.42 7.98 37.02
N MET A 578 -14.85 6.85 36.59
CA MET A 578 -15.47 5.99 35.57
C MET A 578 -16.84 5.44 36.02
N LYS A 579 -17.00 5.11 37.30
CA LYS A 579 -18.30 4.67 37.85
C LYS A 579 -19.32 5.82 37.86
N LEU A 580 -18.87 7.04 38.15
CA LEU A 580 -19.74 8.22 38.16
C LEU A 580 -20.23 8.56 36.74
N ASP A 581 -19.37 8.46 35.73
CA ASP A 581 -19.74 8.68 34.32
C ASP A 581 -20.64 7.60 33.73
N CYS A 582 -20.49 6.34 34.17
CA CYS A 582 -21.45 5.30 33.83
C CYS A 582 -22.85 5.60 34.41
N ASN A 583 -22.91 6.11 35.65
CA ASN A 583 -24.17 6.45 36.30
C ASN A 583 -24.84 7.71 35.72
N SER A 584 -24.06 8.69 35.22
CA SER A 584 -24.61 9.88 34.57
C SER A 584 -25.22 9.56 33.20
N LYS A 585 -24.61 8.65 32.42
CA LYS A 585 -25.18 8.15 31.15
C LYS A 585 -26.47 7.34 31.35
N ILE A 586 -26.58 6.59 32.44
CA ILE A 586 -27.81 5.83 32.75
C ILE A 586 -28.96 6.75 33.19
N ARG A 587 -28.67 7.86 33.89
CA ARG A 587 -29.69 8.83 34.33
C ARG A 587 -30.16 9.81 33.25
N GLY A 588 -29.45 9.91 32.12
CA GLY A 588 -29.87 10.72 30.97
C GLY A 588 -30.84 10.02 30.02
N HIS A 589 -31.23 8.77 30.29
CA HIS A 589 -32.15 7.97 29.48
C HIS A 589 -33.38 7.46 30.27
N SER A 590 -33.59 7.96 31.48
CA SER A 590 -34.88 7.88 32.20
C SER A 590 -35.60 9.21 32.08
#